data_AF-A0A8T5B134-F1
#
_entry.id   AF-A0A8T5B134-F1
#
_cell.length_a   1.000
_cell.length_b   1.000
_cell.length_c   1.000
_cell.angle_alpha   90.00
_cell.angle_beta   90.00
_cell.angle_gamma   90.00
#
_symmetry.space_group_name_H-M   'P 1'
#
loop_
_entity.id
_entity.type
_entity.pdbx_description
1 polymer ?
#
loop_
_entity_poly.entity_id
_entity_poly.type
_entity_poly.pdbx_seq_one_letter_code
_entity_poly.pdbx_strand_id
1 'polypeptide(L)'
;MYSIDFTPAIERALLFIDSLRVDNAGSEYFEVAEQNHSEHRVYNQSQYLLSVMFKKLGRHDRAEAIRSKHPLGEPDNDPRRRRHKANDRFCILEGDVKNFYLANQTDSNYNDEIALLSLYWLEKGRKDYSDKLWRKIYSRYDFSRGVLKMDKADYKRKLYPVYKVALFGILAKRMDDKTTLENVQRNLLRWQDESGGWVTDRRKDLEPDGVANIETTALSIMALLP
;
A
#
# COMPACT_ATOMS: atom_id res chain seq x y z
N MET A 1 24.78 -9.65 -11.91
CA MET A 1 23.62 -9.55 -10.99
C MET A 1 22.38 -9.78 -11.83
N TYR A 2 21.65 -10.88 -11.64
CA TYR A 2 20.41 -11.12 -12.38
C TYR A 2 19.34 -10.17 -11.85
N SER A 3 18.72 -9.39 -12.73
CA SER A 3 17.54 -8.60 -12.37
C SER A 3 16.42 -9.58 -11.99
N ILE A 4 15.81 -9.39 -10.82
CA ILE A 4 14.67 -10.21 -10.41
C ILE A 4 13.49 -9.81 -11.29
N ASP A 5 12.98 -10.76 -12.08
CA ASP A 5 11.77 -10.54 -12.86
C ASP A 5 10.54 -10.62 -11.95
N PHE A 6 9.90 -9.48 -11.71
CA PHE A 6 8.70 -9.37 -10.87
C PHE A 6 7.41 -9.65 -11.65
N THR A 7 7.48 -9.81 -12.98
CA THR A 7 6.32 -9.96 -13.87
C THR A 7 5.40 -11.10 -13.43
N PRO A 8 5.89 -12.32 -13.13
CA PRO A 8 4.99 -13.42 -12.74
C PRO A 8 4.25 -13.15 -11.43
N ALA A 9 4.87 -12.47 -10.48
CA ALA A 9 4.23 -12.11 -9.21
C ALA A 9 3.15 -11.04 -9.41
N ILE A 10 3.44 -10.02 -10.22
CA ILE A 10 2.47 -8.96 -10.55
C ILE A 10 1.28 -9.55 -11.34
N GLU A 11 1.52 -10.47 -12.27
CA GLU A 11 0.44 -11.13 -13.03
C GLU A 11 -0.51 -11.92 -12.12
N ARG A 12 0.02 -12.74 -11.20
CA ARG A 12 -0.81 -13.44 -10.21
C ARG A 12 -1.60 -12.47 -9.33
N ALA A 13 -0.98 -11.36 -8.94
CA ALA A 13 -1.65 -10.34 -8.14
C ALA A 13 -2.78 -9.64 -8.89
N LEU A 14 -2.60 -9.40 -10.19
CA LEU A 14 -3.64 -8.86 -11.04
C LEU A 14 -4.80 -9.84 -11.23
N LEU A 15 -4.52 -11.15 -11.37
CA LEU A 15 -5.56 -12.18 -11.38
C LEU A 15 -6.33 -12.24 -10.06
N PHE A 16 -5.63 -12.11 -8.92
CA PHE A 16 -6.27 -12.00 -7.61
C PHE A 16 -7.22 -10.79 -7.57
N ILE A 17 -6.74 -9.58 -7.91
CA ILE A 17 -7.58 -8.37 -7.95
C ILE A 17 -8.77 -8.56 -8.89
N ASP A 18 -8.56 -9.17 -10.06
CA ASP A 18 -9.62 -9.40 -11.05
C ASP A 18 -10.71 -10.36 -10.55
N SER A 19 -10.35 -11.29 -9.65
CA SER A 19 -11.30 -12.21 -9.00
C SER A 19 -12.18 -11.51 -7.95
N LEU A 20 -11.76 -10.33 -7.47
CA LEU A 20 -12.51 -9.52 -6.50
C LEU A 20 -13.54 -8.58 -7.12
N ARG A 21 -13.67 -8.57 -8.46
CA ARG A 21 -14.60 -7.68 -9.17
C ARG A 21 -16.04 -7.92 -8.74
N VAL A 22 -16.76 -6.83 -8.53
CA VAL A 22 -18.21 -6.82 -8.28
C VAL A 22 -19.00 -6.75 -9.58
N ASP A 23 -18.40 -6.16 -10.63
CA ASP A 23 -19.04 -5.93 -11.92
C ASP A 23 -18.12 -6.27 -13.10
N ASN A 24 -18.73 -6.47 -14.27
CA ASN A 24 -18.01 -6.75 -15.51
C ASN A 24 -17.21 -5.54 -16.02
N ALA A 25 -17.59 -4.33 -15.61
CA ALA A 25 -16.88 -3.11 -15.98
C ALA A 25 -15.50 -3.00 -15.28
N GLY A 26 -15.30 -3.74 -14.19
CA GLY A 26 -14.14 -3.58 -13.30
C GLY A 26 -14.11 -2.18 -12.69
N SER A 27 -15.27 -1.68 -12.28
CA SER A 27 -15.40 -0.38 -11.62
C SER A 27 -15.50 -0.48 -10.10
N GLU A 28 -15.81 -1.67 -9.58
CA GLU A 28 -15.86 -1.98 -8.14
C GLU A 28 -15.22 -3.33 -7.83
N TYR A 29 -14.57 -3.37 -6.67
CA TYR A 29 -13.88 -4.56 -6.16
C TYR A 29 -14.12 -4.74 -4.66
N PHE A 30 -14.42 -5.97 -4.23
CA PHE A 30 -14.46 -6.33 -2.81
C PHE A 30 -13.07 -6.32 -2.20
N GLU A 31 -12.92 -5.84 -0.96
CA GLU A 31 -11.60 -5.81 -0.28
C GLU A 31 -10.93 -7.19 -0.17
N VAL A 32 -11.73 -8.25 0.03
CA VAL A 32 -11.27 -9.62 0.25
C VAL A 32 -12.18 -10.61 -0.48
N ALA A 33 -11.69 -11.82 -0.80
CA ALA A 33 -12.43 -12.83 -1.55
C ALA A 33 -13.45 -13.59 -0.69
N GLU A 34 -13.18 -13.71 0.60
CA GLU A 34 -13.92 -14.53 1.55
C GLU A 34 -15.28 -13.91 1.87
N GLN A 35 -16.37 -14.44 1.29
CA GLN A 35 -17.73 -13.89 1.41
C GLN A 35 -18.24 -13.67 2.85
N ASN A 36 -17.81 -14.52 3.78
CA ASN A 36 -18.20 -14.43 5.20
C ASN A 36 -17.27 -13.54 6.03
N HIS A 37 -16.23 -12.96 5.42
CA HIS A 37 -15.31 -12.08 6.11
C HIS A 37 -15.96 -10.71 6.33
N SER A 38 -15.72 -10.11 7.50
CA SER A 38 -16.31 -8.82 7.87
C SER A 38 -15.94 -7.68 6.92
N GLU A 39 -14.80 -7.84 6.23
CA GLU A 39 -14.29 -6.90 5.25
C GLU A 39 -14.69 -7.23 3.81
N HIS A 40 -15.53 -8.23 3.54
CA HIS A 40 -16.06 -8.49 2.19
C HIS A 40 -17.04 -7.38 1.76
N ARG A 41 -16.49 -6.22 1.42
CA ARG A 41 -17.17 -4.96 1.16
C ARG A 41 -16.37 -4.15 0.15
N VAL A 42 -17.05 -3.25 -0.55
CA VAL A 42 -16.42 -2.24 -1.40
C VAL A 42 -16.06 -1.04 -0.53
N TYR A 43 -14.76 -0.77 -0.36
CA TYR A 43 -14.29 0.45 0.31
C TYR A 43 -13.84 1.50 -0.69
N ASN A 44 -14.34 2.73 -0.54
CA ASN A 44 -14.03 3.84 -1.46
C ASN A 44 -12.52 4.13 -1.51
N GLN A 45 -11.84 4.09 -0.37
CA GLN A 45 -10.38 4.28 -0.34
C GLN A 45 -9.62 3.19 -1.12
N SER A 46 -10.07 1.94 -1.02
CA SER A 46 -9.47 0.82 -1.76
C SER A 46 -9.70 0.94 -3.26
N GLN A 47 -10.89 1.41 -3.68
CA GLN A 47 -11.17 1.71 -5.08
C GLN A 47 -10.22 2.81 -5.59
N TYR A 48 -10.08 3.89 -4.81
CA TYR A 48 -9.15 4.95 -5.17
C TYR A 48 -7.70 4.45 -5.31
N LEU A 49 -7.22 3.64 -4.36
CA LEU A 49 -5.89 3.04 -4.38
C LEU A 49 -5.69 2.15 -5.62
N LEU A 50 -6.68 1.33 -5.99
CA LEU A 50 -6.66 0.54 -7.21
C LEU A 50 -6.55 1.42 -8.45
N SER A 51 -7.27 2.55 -8.51
CA SER A 51 -7.14 3.50 -9.63
C SER A 51 -5.71 4.04 -9.78
N VAL A 52 -5.03 4.32 -8.66
CA VAL A 52 -3.63 4.77 -8.66
C VAL A 52 -2.70 3.66 -9.17
N MET A 53 -2.89 2.44 -8.67
CA MET A 53 -2.11 1.27 -9.09
C MET A 53 -2.30 0.97 -10.60
N PHE A 54 -3.54 0.93 -11.10
CA PHE A 54 -3.81 0.68 -12.52
C PHE A 54 -3.22 1.76 -13.42
N LYS A 55 -3.31 3.04 -13.01
CA LYS A 55 -2.65 4.14 -13.73
C LYS A 55 -1.13 3.95 -13.81
N LYS A 56 -0.47 3.50 -12.73
CA LYS A 56 0.98 3.21 -12.73
C LYS A 56 1.36 2.00 -13.60
N LEU A 57 0.42 1.07 -13.80
CA LEU A 57 0.57 -0.06 -14.72
C LEU A 57 0.27 0.31 -16.19
N GLY A 58 -0.08 1.55 -16.50
CA GLY A 58 -0.51 1.97 -17.84
C GLY A 58 -1.92 1.52 -18.23
N ARG A 59 -2.71 0.96 -17.29
CA ARG A 59 -4.11 0.53 -17.49
C ARG A 59 -5.07 1.68 -17.20
N HIS A 60 -4.97 2.73 -18.03
CA HIS A 60 -5.72 3.98 -17.85
C HIS A 60 -7.24 3.78 -17.93
N ASP A 61 -7.70 2.89 -18.80
CA ASP A 61 -9.09 2.47 -18.95
C ASP A 61 -9.70 1.98 -17.62
N ARG A 62 -8.98 1.09 -16.91
CA ARG A 62 -9.41 0.56 -15.61
C ARG A 62 -9.40 1.63 -14.53
N ALA A 63 -8.36 2.46 -14.51
CA ALA A 63 -8.27 3.58 -13.57
C ALA A 63 -9.44 4.57 -13.76
N GLU A 64 -9.81 4.88 -15.01
CA GLU A 64 -10.92 5.77 -15.36
C GLU A 64 -12.29 5.15 -15.06
N ALA A 65 -12.47 3.86 -15.31
CA ALA A 65 -13.70 3.14 -14.96
C ALA A 65 -13.99 3.23 -13.46
N ILE A 66 -12.98 2.99 -12.62
CA ILE A 66 -13.10 3.14 -11.17
C ILE A 66 -13.39 4.60 -10.80
N ARG A 67 -12.61 5.56 -11.30
CA ARG A 67 -12.76 7.00 -10.96
C ARG A 67 -14.09 7.60 -11.40
N SER A 68 -14.70 7.06 -12.45
CA SER A 68 -16.03 7.48 -12.93
C SER A 68 -17.14 7.13 -11.94
N LYS A 69 -16.98 6.00 -11.23
CA LYS A 69 -17.92 5.52 -10.21
C LYS A 69 -17.57 6.03 -8.80
N HIS A 70 -16.29 6.19 -8.53
CA HIS A 70 -15.69 6.60 -7.26
C HIS A 70 -14.96 7.95 -7.43
N PRO A 71 -15.69 9.08 -7.42
CA PRO A 71 -15.11 10.38 -7.71
C PRO A 71 -14.15 10.84 -6.61
N LEU A 72 -13.13 11.61 -7.00
CA LEU A 72 -12.17 12.17 -6.05
C LEU A 72 -12.87 13.03 -5.00
N GLY A 73 -12.51 12.82 -3.74
CA GLY A 73 -13.03 13.57 -2.62
C GLY A 73 -14.37 13.08 -2.07
N GLU A 74 -14.92 11.97 -2.58
CA GLU A 74 -16.04 11.30 -1.93
C GLU A 74 -15.66 10.87 -0.50
N PRO A 75 -16.64 10.81 0.44
CA PRO A 75 -16.39 10.31 1.78
C PRO A 75 -15.90 8.86 1.76
N ASP A 76 -14.99 8.53 2.67
CA ASP A 76 -14.67 7.14 2.95
C ASP A 76 -15.85 6.47 3.67
N ASN A 77 -16.19 5.25 3.26
CA ASN A 77 -17.31 4.49 3.79
C ASN A 77 -16.88 3.50 4.90
N ASP A 78 -15.59 3.46 5.28
CA ASP A 78 -15.14 2.75 6.49
C ASP A 78 -15.64 3.48 7.75
N PRO A 79 -16.51 2.85 8.59
CA PRO A 79 -17.03 3.46 9.80
C PRO A 79 -15.95 3.83 10.84
N ARG A 80 -14.75 3.23 10.73
CA ARG A 80 -13.59 3.51 11.58
C ARG A 80 -12.88 4.80 11.18
N ARG A 81 -13.13 5.34 9.98
CA ARG A 81 -12.45 6.50 9.38
C ARG A 81 -13.40 7.68 9.16
N ARG A 82 -14.17 8.02 10.19
CA ARG A 82 -15.14 9.12 10.12
C ARG A 82 -14.46 10.42 9.66
N ARG A 83 -15.07 11.11 8.70
CA ARG A 83 -14.64 12.41 8.12
C ARG A 83 -13.43 12.36 7.19
N HIS A 84 -12.91 11.19 6.88
CA HIS A 84 -11.89 11.04 5.83
C HIS A 84 -12.53 10.98 4.45
N LYS A 85 -11.79 11.43 3.45
CA LYS A 85 -12.14 11.27 2.04
C LYS A 85 -11.43 10.05 1.50
N ALA A 86 -12.04 9.36 0.55
CA ALA A 86 -11.48 8.15 -0.06
C ALA A 86 -10.04 8.33 -0.55
N ASN A 87 -9.72 9.50 -1.12
CA ASN A 87 -8.42 9.77 -1.72
C ASN A 87 -7.38 10.38 -0.75
N ASP A 88 -7.76 10.86 0.43
CA ASP A 88 -6.91 11.74 1.24
C ASP A 88 -5.63 11.08 1.78
N ARG A 89 -5.61 9.76 1.93
CA ARG A 89 -4.46 9.01 2.46
C ARG A 89 -3.42 8.67 1.39
N PHE A 90 -3.88 8.16 0.25
CA PHE A 90 -3.01 7.62 -0.80
C PHE A 90 -2.77 8.59 -1.96
N CYS A 91 -3.33 9.81 -1.92
CA CYS A 91 -3.13 10.80 -2.99
C CYS A 91 -1.68 11.17 -3.25
N ILE A 92 -0.84 11.09 -2.22
CA ILE A 92 0.59 11.35 -2.37
C ILE A 92 1.29 10.30 -3.25
N LEU A 93 0.72 9.10 -3.43
CA LEU A 93 1.28 8.07 -4.32
C LEU A 93 1.18 8.46 -5.80
N GLU A 94 0.28 9.41 -6.14
CA GLU A 94 0.19 10.02 -7.47
C GLU A 94 0.70 11.48 -7.51
N GLY A 95 1.41 11.92 -6.48
CA GLY A 95 1.97 13.27 -6.39
C GLY A 95 0.97 14.36 -5.99
N ASP A 96 -0.26 14.00 -5.62
CA ASP A 96 -1.25 14.97 -5.15
C ASP A 96 -1.03 15.30 -3.67
N VAL A 97 -0.41 16.46 -3.45
CA VAL A 97 -0.13 17.01 -2.11
C VAL A 97 -1.28 17.84 -1.54
N LYS A 98 -2.28 18.23 -2.35
CA LYS A 98 -3.33 19.17 -1.92
C LYS A 98 -4.35 18.50 -1.00
N ASN A 99 -4.68 17.25 -1.28
CA ASN A 99 -5.73 16.51 -0.58
C ASN A 99 -5.19 15.63 0.57
N PHE A 100 -3.90 15.71 0.88
CA PHE A 100 -3.28 14.80 1.84
C PHE A 100 -3.73 15.10 3.28
N TYR A 101 -4.27 14.10 3.99
CA TYR A 101 -4.88 14.30 5.32
C TYR A 101 -3.88 14.72 6.42
N LEU A 102 -2.59 14.40 6.26
CA LEU A 102 -1.51 14.83 7.16
C LEU A 102 -0.75 16.05 6.63
N ALA A 103 -1.33 16.80 5.70
CA ALA A 103 -0.67 17.97 5.13
C ALA A 103 -0.14 18.92 6.22
N ASN A 104 1.10 19.37 6.03
CA ASN A 104 1.86 20.25 6.93
C ASN A 104 2.31 19.62 8.26
N GLN A 105 2.01 18.35 8.53
CA GLN A 105 2.64 17.66 9.65
C GLN A 105 4.10 17.32 9.30
N THR A 106 4.99 17.43 10.26
CA THR A 106 6.43 17.18 10.07
C THR A 106 6.91 15.87 10.67
N ASP A 107 6.05 15.17 11.42
CA ASP A 107 6.39 13.91 12.08
C ASP A 107 5.15 13.06 12.37
N SER A 108 5.34 11.75 12.51
CA SER A 108 4.34 10.81 13.04
C SER A 108 5.03 9.69 13.84
N ASN A 109 4.25 8.98 14.66
CA ASN A 109 4.71 7.78 15.35
C ASN A 109 4.29 6.48 14.65
N TYR A 110 3.39 6.53 13.67
CA TYR A 110 2.91 5.38 12.92
C TYR A 110 3.73 5.18 11.64
N ASN A 111 4.12 3.95 11.35
CA ASN A 111 5.07 3.66 10.28
C ASN A 111 4.54 3.99 8.88
N ASP A 112 3.26 3.70 8.61
CA ASP A 112 2.59 4.07 7.37
C ASP A 112 2.55 5.59 7.19
N GLU A 113 2.20 6.32 8.24
CA GLU A 113 2.15 7.78 8.22
C GLU A 113 3.54 8.39 8.01
N ILE A 114 4.59 7.85 8.63
CA ILE A 114 5.97 8.31 8.40
C ILE A 114 6.34 8.12 6.93
N ALA A 115 6.00 6.97 6.33
CA ALA A 115 6.28 6.71 4.92
C ALA A 115 5.54 7.70 3.99
N LEU A 116 4.23 7.86 4.20
CA LEU A 116 3.39 8.77 3.40
C LEU A 116 3.79 10.24 3.59
N LEU A 117 4.15 10.67 4.81
CA LEU A 117 4.66 12.02 5.09
C LEU A 117 6.01 12.26 4.42
N SER A 118 6.90 11.26 4.41
CA SER A 118 8.19 11.39 3.71
C SER A 118 7.96 11.63 2.21
N LEU A 119 7.05 10.86 1.59
CA LEU A 119 6.63 11.06 0.21
C LEU A 119 6.03 12.45 0.00
N TYR A 120 5.10 12.89 0.85
CA TYR A 120 4.54 14.24 0.80
C TYR A 120 5.60 15.33 0.78
N TRP A 121 6.61 15.24 1.67
CA TRP A 121 7.68 16.24 1.72
C TRP A 121 8.63 16.18 0.52
N LEU A 122 8.87 15.00 -0.07
CA LEU A 122 9.55 14.90 -1.36
C LEU A 122 8.80 15.65 -2.46
N GLU A 123 7.49 15.43 -2.59
CA GLU A 123 6.66 16.10 -3.60
C GLU A 123 6.60 17.62 -3.39
N LYS A 124 6.72 18.09 -2.14
CA LYS A 124 6.82 19.52 -1.80
C LYS A 124 8.21 20.12 -2.00
N GLY A 125 9.21 19.33 -2.42
CA GLY A 125 10.60 19.76 -2.59
C GLY A 125 11.34 20.01 -1.27
N ARG A 126 10.82 19.51 -0.13
CA ARG A 126 11.41 19.66 1.21
C ARG A 126 12.19 18.41 1.60
N LYS A 127 13.34 18.23 0.94
CA LYS A 127 14.21 17.07 1.14
C LYS A 127 14.69 16.94 2.59
N ASP A 128 14.87 18.05 3.30
CA ASP A 128 15.24 18.08 4.72
C ASP A 128 14.23 17.33 5.61
N TYR A 129 12.93 17.55 5.38
CA TYR A 129 11.88 16.84 6.13
C TYR A 129 11.74 15.38 5.68
N SER A 130 11.84 15.11 4.37
CA SER A 130 11.83 13.73 3.89
C SER A 130 12.98 12.92 4.45
N ASP A 131 14.23 13.42 4.37
CA ASP A 131 15.41 12.71 4.85
C ASP A 131 15.33 12.40 6.35
N LYS A 132 14.75 13.31 7.15
CA LYS A 132 14.49 13.09 8.57
C LYS A 132 13.52 11.92 8.79
N LEU A 133 12.40 11.88 8.07
CA LEU A 133 11.39 10.83 8.17
C LEU A 133 11.90 9.49 7.64
N TRP A 134 12.63 9.52 6.52
CA TRP A 134 13.35 8.38 5.96
C TRP A 134 14.27 7.74 6.99
N ARG A 135 15.17 8.50 7.61
CA ARG A 135 16.07 7.97 8.66
C ARG A 135 15.29 7.36 9.82
N LYS A 136 14.18 7.99 10.21
CA LYS A 136 13.30 7.51 11.29
C LYS A 136 12.71 6.14 10.94
N ILE A 137 12.05 5.98 9.79
CA ILE A 137 11.45 4.70 9.40
C ILE A 137 12.50 3.65 9.06
N TYR A 138 13.61 4.03 8.43
CA TYR A 138 14.74 3.14 8.15
C TYR A 138 15.31 2.53 9.43
N SER A 139 15.48 3.32 10.51
CA SER A 139 15.94 2.80 11.81
C SER A 139 14.97 1.80 12.47
N ARG A 140 13.71 1.78 12.01
CA ARG A 140 12.69 0.83 12.43
C ARG A 140 12.67 -0.42 11.57
N TYR A 141 13.33 -0.42 10.42
CA TYR A 141 13.38 -1.60 9.56
C TYR A 141 14.34 -2.66 10.11
N ASP A 142 13.83 -3.87 10.31
CA ASP A 142 14.64 -5.04 10.65
C ASP A 142 15.02 -5.76 9.35
N PHE A 143 16.21 -5.45 8.85
CA PHE A 143 16.69 -5.96 7.57
C PHE A 143 16.80 -7.49 7.52
N SER A 144 17.04 -8.13 8.67
CA SER A 144 17.17 -9.58 8.78
C SER A 144 15.83 -10.30 8.63
N ARG A 145 14.76 -9.66 9.10
CA ARG A 145 13.40 -10.21 9.11
C ARG A 145 12.51 -9.65 8.00
N GLY A 146 12.93 -8.57 7.34
CA GLY A 146 12.17 -7.92 6.27
C GLY A 146 10.99 -7.07 6.76
N VAL A 147 10.85 -6.84 8.06
CA VAL A 147 9.69 -6.16 8.66
C VAL A 147 10.06 -4.84 9.31
N LEU A 148 9.08 -3.94 9.44
CA LEU A 148 9.21 -2.76 10.29
C LEU A 148 8.91 -3.12 11.74
N LYS A 149 9.70 -2.63 12.69
CA LYS A 149 9.39 -2.71 14.13
C LYS A 149 7.98 -2.17 14.36
N MET A 150 7.20 -2.89 15.16
CA MET A 150 5.82 -2.56 15.50
C MET A 150 5.73 -1.13 16.01
N ASP A 151 4.82 -0.33 15.45
CA ASP A 151 4.43 0.92 16.09
C ASP A 151 3.32 0.68 17.14
N LYS A 152 2.79 1.77 17.71
CA LYS A 152 1.78 1.70 18.78
C LYS A 152 0.52 0.91 18.38
N ALA A 153 0.10 0.97 17.11
CA ALA A 153 -1.07 0.23 16.64
C ALA A 153 -0.75 -1.26 16.51
N ASP A 154 0.42 -1.56 15.94
CA ASP A 154 0.89 -2.92 15.66
C ASP A 154 1.16 -3.71 16.95
N TYR A 155 1.73 -3.05 17.97
CA TYR A 155 2.03 -3.67 19.26
C TYR A 155 0.80 -4.22 19.97
N LYS A 156 -0.36 -3.59 19.80
CA LYS A 156 -1.62 -4.07 20.39
C LYS A 156 -2.06 -5.40 19.78
N ARG A 157 -1.86 -5.55 18.47
CA ARG A 157 -2.20 -6.77 17.72
C ARG A 157 -1.08 -7.81 17.76
N LYS A 158 0.15 -7.39 18.09
CA LYS A 158 1.38 -8.20 18.02
C LYS A 158 1.65 -8.73 16.60
N LEU A 159 1.36 -7.90 15.60
CA LEU A 159 1.47 -8.23 14.18
C LEU A 159 2.39 -7.25 13.46
N TYR A 160 2.98 -7.69 12.36
CA TYR A 160 3.74 -6.88 11.42
C TYR A 160 2.92 -6.70 10.14
N PRO A 161 2.30 -5.52 9.90
CA PRO A 161 1.48 -5.32 8.72
C PRO A 161 2.32 -5.27 7.44
N VAL A 162 1.94 -6.07 6.45
CA VAL A 162 2.66 -6.19 5.17
C VAL A 162 2.52 -4.90 4.34
N TYR A 163 1.35 -4.25 4.38
CA TYR A 163 1.12 -3.00 3.63
C TYR A 163 2.09 -1.88 4.04
N LYS A 164 2.53 -1.85 5.31
CA LYS A 164 3.53 -0.88 5.80
C LYS A 164 4.91 -1.14 5.21
N VAL A 165 5.28 -2.42 5.04
CA VAL A 165 6.52 -2.82 4.37
C VAL A 165 6.45 -2.44 2.89
N ALA A 166 5.31 -2.65 2.22
CA ALA A 166 5.12 -2.22 0.84
C ALA A 166 5.23 -0.70 0.67
N LEU A 167 4.60 0.10 1.55
CA LEU A 167 4.76 1.57 1.57
C LEU A 167 6.22 1.98 1.78
N PHE A 168 6.94 1.31 2.67
CA PHE A 168 8.36 1.55 2.87
C PHE A 168 9.20 1.22 1.63
N GLY A 169 8.86 0.15 0.89
CA GLY A 169 9.45 -0.13 -0.42
C GLY A 169 9.20 0.95 -1.46
N ILE A 170 7.97 1.46 -1.54
CA ILE A 170 7.63 2.60 -2.42
C ILE A 170 8.47 3.84 -2.05
N LEU A 171 8.63 4.12 -0.76
CA LEU A 171 9.49 5.22 -0.30
C LEU A 171 10.97 4.96 -0.64
N ALA A 172 11.50 3.76 -0.38
CA ALA A 172 12.89 3.40 -0.70
C ALA A 172 13.20 3.63 -2.19
N LYS A 173 12.27 3.27 -3.07
CA LYS A 173 12.35 3.58 -4.50
C LYS A 173 12.45 5.08 -4.77
N ARG A 174 11.62 5.91 -4.12
CA ARG A 174 11.64 7.37 -4.28
C ARG A 174 12.88 8.03 -3.67
N MET A 175 13.51 7.38 -2.70
CA MET A 175 14.76 7.81 -2.08
C MET A 175 16.02 7.30 -2.81
N ASP A 176 15.88 6.50 -3.87
CA ASP A 176 16.97 5.82 -4.59
C ASP A 176 17.83 4.90 -3.68
N ASP A 177 17.24 4.33 -2.62
CA ASP A 177 17.90 3.30 -1.80
C ASP A 177 17.62 1.90 -2.38
N LYS A 178 18.49 1.48 -3.30
CA LYS A 178 18.41 0.20 -4.01
C LYS A 178 18.53 -1.00 -3.08
N THR A 179 19.41 -0.95 -2.08
CA THR A 179 19.64 -2.07 -1.16
C THR A 179 18.41 -2.36 -0.32
N THR A 180 17.78 -1.31 0.21
CA THR A 180 16.54 -1.43 0.97
C THR A 180 15.40 -1.90 0.07
N LEU A 181 15.26 -1.30 -1.11
CA LEU A 181 14.23 -1.68 -2.08
C LEU A 181 14.33 -3.17 -2.45
N GLU A 182 15.52 -3.65 -2.83
CA GLU A 182 15.74 -5.05 -3.20
C GLU A 182 15.41 -6.02 -2.04
N ASN A 183 15.74 -5.65 -0.80
CA ASN A 183 15.39 -6.46 0.37
C ASN A 183 13.88 -6.50 0.59
N VAL A 184 13.19 -5.36 0.49
CA VAL A 184 11.72 -5.29 0.59
C VAL A 184 11.07 -6.13 -0.51
N GLN A 185 11.46 -5.94 -1.77
CA GLN A 185 10.91 -6.65 -2.91
C GLN A 185 11.07 -8.17 -2.77
N ARG A 186 12.24 -8.64 -2.30
CA ARG A 186 12.47 -10.06 -2.03
C ARG A 186 11.54 -10.62 -0.95
N ASN A 187 11.31 -9.87 0.12
CA ASN A 187 10.40 -10.29 1.19
C ASN A 187 8.96 -10.29 0.71
N LEU A 188 8.52 -9.26 -0.02
CA LEU A 188 7.20 -9.24 -0.64
C LEU A 188 6.99 -10.46 -1.55
N LEU A 189 7.93 -10.80 -2.42
CA LEU A 189 7.82 -12.00 -3.26
C LEU A 189 7.62 -13.29 -2.46
N ARG A 190 8.32 -13.43 -1.32
CA ARG A 190 8.16 -14.60 -0.43
C ARG A 190 6.83 -14.63 0.32
N TRP A 191 6.20 -13.48 0.46
CA TRP A 191 4.98 -13.28 1.23
C TRP A 191 3.71 -13.24 0.39
N GLN A 192 3.84 -13.40 -0.93
CA GLN A 192 2.68 -13.55 -1.79
C GLN A 192 2.00 -14.89 -1.48
N ASP A 193 0.68 -14.84 -1.33
CA ASP A 193 -0.15 -16.00 -1.08
C ASP A 193 -0.37 -16.83 -2.35
N GLU A 194 -0.80 -18.09 -2.21
CA GLU A 194 -1.12 -18.97 -3.33
C GLU A 194 -2.25 -18.42 -4.21
N SER A 195 -3.18 -17.66 -3.63
CA SER A 195 -4.23 -16.95 -4.37
C SER A 195 -3.70 -15.84 -5.28
N GLY A 196 -2.44 -15.43 -5.10
CA GLY A 196 -1.80 -14.32 -5.81
C GLY A 196 -1.86 -12.97 -5.09
N GLY A 197 -2.72 -12.81 -4.08
CA GLY A 197 -2.74 -11.60 -3.24
C GLY A 197 -1.66 -11.62 -2.15
N TRP A 198 -1.61 -10.56 -1.34
CA TRP A 198 -0.77 -10.51 -0.13
C TRP A 198 -1.62 -10.52 1.13
N VAL A 199 -1.34 -11.47 2.01
CA VAL A 199 -1.93 -11.54 3.36
C VAL A 199 -1.57 -10.27 4.15
N THR A 200 -2.55 -9.74 4.88
CA THR A 200 -2.47 -8.44 5.56
C THR A 200 -1.32 -8.32 6.55
N ASP A 201 -1.05 -9.37 7.33
CA ASP A 201 -0.16 -9.31 8.48
C ASP A 201 0.77 -10.53 8.59
N ARG A 202 1.84 -10.35 9.36
CA ARG A 202 2.78 -11.41 9.77
C ARG A 202 2.87 -11.47 11.29
N ARG A 203 2.89 -12.69 11.85
CA ARG A 203 3.10 -12.92 13.28
C ARG A 203 4.57 -12.72 13.68
N LYS A 204 4.88 -12.89 14.96
CA LYS A 204 6.26 -12.76 15.48
C LYS A 204 7.24 -13.76 14.87
N ASP A 205 6.76 -14.95 14.56
CA ASP A 205 7.48 -16.01 13.83
C ASP A 205 7.50 -15.78 12.31
N LEU A 206 6.89 -14.69 11.82
CA LEU A 206 6.72 -14.34 10.41
C LEU A 206 5.73 -15.21 9.62
N GLU A 207 4.99 -16.08 10.29
CA GLU A 207 3.88 -16.80 9.67
C GLU A 207 2.76 -15.83 9.28
N PRO A 208 2.01 -16.12 8.18
CA PRO A 208 0.89 -15.28 7.75
C PRO A 208 -0.21 -15.20 8.81
N ASP A 209 -0.84 -14.02 8.94
CA ASP A 209 -2.01 -13.77 9.79
C ASP A 209 -3.00 -12.87 9.05
N GLY A 210 -4.26 -13.30 8.94
CA GLY A 210 -5.30 -12.61 8.18
C GLY A 210 -5.55 -13.23 6.81
N VAL A 211 -6.05 -12.42 5.87
CA VAL A 211 -6.41 -12.84 4.51
C VAL A 211 -5.73 -11.93 3.48
N ALA A 212 -5.67 -12.37 2.24
CA ALA A 212 -5.22 -11.50 1.15
C ALA A 212 -6.27 -10.41 0.89
N ASN A 213 -5.82 -9.16 0.72
CA ASN A 213 -6.73 -8.04 0.48
C ASN A 213 -6.25 -7.05 -0.60
N ILE A 214 -7.16 -6.18 -1.05
CA ILE A 214 -6.86 -5.15 -2.05
C ILE A 214 -5.76 -4.21 -1.58
N GLU A 215 -5.87 -3.64 -0.36
CA GLU A 215 -4.94 -2.60 0.07
C GLU A 215 -3.48 -3.08 0.03
N THR A 216 -3.23 -4.24 0.64
CA THR A 216 -1.88 -4.83 0.72
C THR A 216 -1.39 -5.26 -0.66
N THR A 217 -2.27 -5.83 -1.49
CA THR A 217 -1.91 -6.29 -2.83
C THR A 217 -1.56 -5.14 -3.76
N ALA A 218 -2.37 -4.08 -3.78
CA ALA A 218 -2.14 -2.90 -4.63
C ALA A 218 -0.84 -2.18 -4.26
N LEU A 219 -0.56 -2.02 -2.97
CA LEU A 219 0.70 -1.43 -2.48
C LEU A 219 1.90 -2.32 -2.81
N SER A 220 1.76 -3.64 -2.68
CA SER A 220 2.83 -4.60 -3.02
C SER A 220 3.16 -4.56 -4.51
N ILE A 221 2.16 -4.51 -5.40
CA ILE A 221 2.38 -4.30 -6.84
C ILE A 221 3.19 -3.01 -7.07
N MET A 222 2.78 -1.89 -6.49
CA MET A 222 3.48 -0.60 -6.70
C MET A 222 4.93 -0.60 -6.18
N ALA A 223 5.23 -1.35 -5.12
CA ALA A 223 6.58 -1.54 -4.62
C ALA A 223 7.44 -2.43 -5.55
N LEU A 224 6.82 -3.42 -6.20
CA LEU A 224 7.48 -4.35 -7.13
C LEU A 224 7.66 -3.81 -8.55
N LEU A 225 6.89 -2.79 -8.95
CA LEU A 225 7.10 -2.13 -10.25
C LEU A 225 8.56 -1.62 -10.38
N PRO A 226 9.08 -1.46 -11.59
CA PRO A 226 10.33 -0.73 -11.80
C PRO A 226 10.23 0.75 -11.39
#